data_AF-A0A926NER2-F1
#
_entry.id   AF-A0A926NER2-F1
#
_cell.length_a   1.000
_cell.length_b   1.000
_cell.length_c   1.000
_cell.angle_alpha   90.00
_cell.angle_beta   90.00
_cell.angle_gamma   90.00
#
_symmetry.space_group_name_H-M   'P 1'
#
loop_
_entity.id
_entity.type
_entity.pdbx_description
1 polymer ?
#
loop_
_entity_poly.entity_id
_entity_poly.type
_entity_poly.pdbx_seq_one_letter_code
_entity_poly.pdbx_strand_id
1 'polypeptide(L)' 'MRIEIGQCLLEDLIHRKGMTQQQLADMTGISKSQISEYRRNKRKMSLHNAMLIAVALNCHIDDLYEWKVSR' A
#
# COMPACT_ATOMS: atom_id res chain seq x y z
N MET A 1 -12.69 -21.84 3.40
CA MET A 1 -12.33 -20.40 3.41
C MET A 1 -10.88 -20.23 2.97
N ARG A 2 -10.68 -19.68 1.78
CA ARG A 2 -9.36 -19.32 1.24
C ARG A 2 -9.32 -17.81 1.02
N ILE A 3 -8.22 -17.18 1.43
CA ILE A 3 -7.99 -15.74 1.28
C ILE A 3 -6.79 -15.55 0.35
N GLU A 4 -6.96 -14.74 -0.69
CA GLU A 4 -5.88 -14.37 -1.60
C GLU A 4 -5.71 -12.86 -1.67
N ILE A 5 -4.44 -12.42 -1.66
CA ILE A 5 -4.07 -11.00 -1.78
C ILE A 5 -4.11 -10.62 -3.27
N GLY A 6 -5.02 -9.71 -3.62
CA GLY A 6 -5.19 -9.18 -4.96
C GLY A 6 -4.26 -8.01 -5.28
N GLN A 7 -4.77 -7.02 -6.02
CA GLN A 7 -4.00 -5.86 -6.44
C GLN A 7 -3.68 -4.92 -5.27
N CYS A 8 -2.54 -4.25 -5.35
CA CYS A 8 -2.17 -3.13 -4.48
C CYS A 8 -3.04 -1.90 -4.78
N LEU A 9 -3.67 -1.34 -3.75
CA LEU A 9 -4.56 -0.18 -3.84
C LEU A 9 -3.87 1.15 -3.47
N LEU A 10 -2.54 1.12 -3.32
CA LEU A 10 -1.77 2.26 -2.83
C LEU A 10 -1.91 3.51 -3.70
N GLU A 11 -2.08 3.36 -5.01
CA GLU A 11 -2.29 4.49 -5.93
C GLU A 11 -3.56 5.27 -5.60
N ASP A 12 -4.67 4.56 -5.43
CA ASP A 12 -5.97 5.17 -5.12
C ASP A 12 -5.96 5.79 -3.73
N LEU A 13 -5.33 5.15 -2.74
CA LEU A 13 -5.23 5.67 -1.39
C LEU A 13 -4.40 6.95 -1.32
N ILE A 14 -3.26 7.01 -2.02
CA ILE A 14 -2.43 8.22 -2.13
C ILE A 14 -3.25 9.36 -2.77
N HIS A 15 -3.98 9.06 -3.85
CA HIS A 15 -4.79 10.07 -4.55
C HIS A 15 -5.95 10.59 -3.68
N ARG A 16 -6.67 9.70 -2.98
CA ARG A 16 -7.76 10.06 -2.06
C ARG A 16 -7.30 10.94 -0.91
N LYS A 17 -6.04 10.79 -0.48
CA LYS A 17 -5.43 11.62 0.57
C LYS A 17 -4.83 12.93 0.03
N GLY A 18 -4.92 13.18 -1.29
CA GLY A 18 -4.34 14.37 -1.91
C GLY A 18 -2.81 14.43 -1.82
N MET A 19 -2.16 13.27 -1.71
CA MET A 19 -0.72 13.15 -1.50
C MET A 19 0.00 12.77 -2.79
N THR A 20 1.32 12.99 -2.81
CA THR A 20 2.22 12.50 -3.85
C THR A 20 2.99 11.26 -3.34
N GLN A 21 3.55 10.48 -4.26
CA GLN A 21 4.46 9.38 -3.90
C GLN A 21 5.71 9.88 -3.16
N GLN A 22 6.15 11.11 -3.43
CA GLN A 22 7.30 11.70 -2.75
C GLN A 22 6.96 11.99 -1.29
N GLN A 23 5.81 12.63 -1.02
CA GLN A 23 5.37 12.88 0.35
C GLN A 23 5.22 11.58 1.15
N LEU A 24 4.67 10.52 0.54
CA LEU A 24 4.60 9.22 1.21
C LEU A 24 6.01 8.64 1.48
N ALA A 25 6.95 8.81 0.54
CA ALA A 25 8.34 8.40 0.73
C ALA A 25 8.98 9.12 1.94
N ASP A 26 8.79 10.43 2.00
CA ASP A 26 9.33 11.28 3.06
C ASP A 26 8.74 10.92 4.43
N MET A 27 7.44 10.58 4.51
CA MET A 27 6.78 10.19 5.75
C MET A 27 7.14 8.79 6.25
N THR A 28 7.40 7.85 5.33
CA THR A 28 7.61 6.44 5.68
C THR A 28 9.09 6.04 5.69
N GLY A 29 9.97 6.88 5.14
CA GLY A 29 11.37 6.53 4.86
C GLY A 29 11.54 5.50 3.74
N ILE A 30 10.46 5.07 3.08
CA ILE A 30 10.49 4.11 1.97
C ILE A 30 10.82 4.89 0.69
N SER A 31 11.79 4.42 -0.09
CA SER A 31 12.14 5.10 -1.34
C SER A 31 10.94 5.22 -2.29
N LYS A 32 10.84 6.35 -3.01
CA LYS A 32 9.82 6.57 -4.05
C LYS A 32 9.82 5.45 -5.11
N SER A 33 11.00 4.91 -5.45
CA SER A 33 11.12 3.78 -6.38
C SER A 33 10.40 2.54 -5.84
N GLN A 34 10.63 2.19 -4.57
CA GLN A 34 9.99 1.05 -3.91
C GLN A 34 8.47 1.24 -3.78
N ILE A 35 8.00 2.45 -3.46
CA ILE A 35 6.56 2.79 -3.49
C ILE A 35 5.99 2.57 -4.91
N SER A 36 6.73 2.95 -5.93
CA SER A 36 6.35 2.75 -7.33
C SER A 36 6.28 1.26 -7.71
N GLU A 37 7.20 0.43 -7.21
CA GLU A 37 7.16 -1.04 -7.37
C GLU A 37 5.93 -1.65 -6.69
N TYR A 38 5.56 -1.17 -5.50
CA TYR A 38 4.36 -1.62 -4.81
C TYR A 38 3.09 -1.32 -5.61
N ARG A 39 2.94 -0.09 -6.11
CA ARG A 39 1.76 0.32 -6.92
C ARG A 39 1.63 -0.51 -8.19
N ARG A 40 2.75 -0.84 -8.83
CA ARG A 40 2.78 -1.68 -10.04
C ARG A 40 2.70 -3.19 -9.75
N ASN A 41 2.47 -3.59 -8.48
CA ASN A 41 2.45 -4.98 -8.03
C ASN A 41 3.74 -5.78 -8.38
N LYS A 42 4.84 -5.09 -8.69
CA LYS A 42 6.15 -5.73 -8.96
C LYS A 42 6.77 -6.30 -7.69
N ARG A 43 6.39 -5.75 -6.54
CA ARG A 43 6.86 -6.15 -5.22
C ARG A 43 5.67 -6.12 -4.26
N LYS A 44 5.56 -7.12 -3.38
CA LYS A 44 4.62 -7.09 -2.25
C LYS A 44 5.27 -6.38 -1.06
N MET A 45 4.47 -5.66 -0.28
CA MET A 45 4.94 -5.01 0.94
C MET A 45 5.27 -6.07 1.99
N SER A 46 6.31 -5.84 2.79
CA SER A 46 6.45 -6.54 4.07
C SER A 46 5.39 -6.02 5.04
N LEU A 47 5.06 -6.80 6.07
CA LEU A 47 4.12 -6.37 7.12
C LEU A 47 4.53 -5.03 7.75
N HIS A 48 5.83 -4.86 8.01
CA HIS A 48 6.39 -3.61 8.54
C HIS A 48 6.13 -2.42 7.62
N ASN A 49 6.44 -2.55 6.33
CA ASN A 49 6.26 -1.44 5.38
C ASN A 49 4.79 -1.15 5.10
N ALA A 50 3.96 -2.19 5.07
CA ALA A 50 2.51 -2.03 4.98
C ALA A 50 1.99 -1.27 6.21
N MET A 51 2.47 -1.57 7.42
CA MET A 51 2.09 -0.83 8.63
C MET A 51 2.53 0.65 8.58
N LEU A 52 3.76 0.93 8.17
CA LEU A 52 4.24 2.31 8.00
C LEU A 52 3.37 3.11 7.03
N ILE A 53 3.03 2.51 5.90
CA ILE A 53 2.19 3.15 4.88
C ILE A 53 0.76 3.34 5.39
N ALA A 54 0.19 2.35 6.08
CA ALA A 54 -1.16 2.44 6.66
C ALA A 54 -1.26 3.58 7.68
N VAL A 55 -0.27 3.72 8.56
CA VAL A 55 -0.16 4.84 9.52
C VAL A 55 -0.01 6.17 8.78
N ALA A 56 0.89 6.26 7.79
CA ALA A 56 1.13 7.49 7.04
C ALA A 56 -0.11 7.95 6.25
N LEU A 57 -0.91 7.01 5.74
CA LEU A 57 -2.15 7.30 5.00
C LEU A 57 -3.38 7.37 5.91
N ASN A 58 -3.24 7.09 7.21
CA ASN A 58 -4.35 6.98 8.15
C ASN A 58 -5.48 6.08 7.61
N CYS A 59 -5.13 4.83 7.32
CA CYS A 59 -6.03 3.74 6.90
C CYS A 59 -5.65 2.44 7.61
N HIS A 60 -6.45 1.39 7.44
CA HIS A 60 -6.08 0.07 7.93
C HIS A 60 -5.12 -0.64 6.96
N ILE A 61 -4.39 -1.63 7.47
CA ILE A 61 -3.39 -2.36 6.67
C ILE A 61 -4.02 -3.22 5.57
N ASP A 62 -5.24 -3.71 5.82
CA ASP A 62 -6.06 -4.44 4.88
C ASP A 62 -6.63 -3.54 3.77
N ASP A 63 -6.75 -2.23 3.97
CA ASP A 63 -7.14 -1.30 2.90
C ASP A 63 -6.09 -1.22 1.77
N LEU A 64 -4.83 -1.62 2.03
CA LEU A 64 -3.73 -1.51 1.07
C LEU A 64 -3.82 -2.51 -0.09
N TYR A 65 -4.63 -3.55 0.04
CA TYR A 65 -4.77 -4.61 -0.95
C TYR A 65 -6.23 -5.00 -1.16
N GLU A 66 -6.54 -5.47 -2.36
CA GLU A 66 -7.76 -6.24 -2.58
C GLU A 66 -7.68 -7.60 -1.87
N TRP A 67 -8.80 -8.07 -1.33
CA TRP A 67 -8.92 -9.39 -0.72
C TRP A 67 -9.94 -10.23 -1.46
N LYS A 68 -9.51 -11.36 -2.01
CA LYS A 68 -10.40 -12.33 -2.66
C LYS A 68 -10.70 -13.44 -1.67
N VAL A 69 -11.96 -13.51 -1.25
CA VAL A 69 -12.44 -14.52 -0.29
C VAL A 69 -13.31 -15.53 -1.03
N SER A 70 -12.92 -16.80 -1.01
CA SER A 70 -13.73 -17.92 -1.53
C SER A 70 -14.07 -18.89 -0.41
N ARG A 71 -15.28 -19.48 -0.50
CA ARG A 71 -15.79 -20.44 0.49
C ARG A 71 -15.12 -21.79 0.33
#